data_AF-A0AAV8X2D1-F1
#
_entry.id   AF-A0AAV8X2D1-F1
#
_cell.length_a   1.000
_cell.length_b   1.000
_cell.length_c   1.000
_cell.angle_alpha   90.00
_cell.angle_beta   90.00
_cell.angle_gamma   90.00
#
_symmetry.space_group_name_H-M   'P 1'
#
loop_
_entity.id
_entity.type
_entity.pdbx_description
1 polymer ?
#
loop_
_entity_poly.entity_id
_entity_poly.type
_entity_poly.pdbx_seq_one_letter_code
_entity_poly.pdbx_strand_id
1 'polypeptide(L)'
;MAKDVSYNDSPLSPPTEVAKILQCEQPYALIGSAFGSPKCSFPGGSILEYVLHLQQLKQEFETILDDSKVRGWLNEYNIEHAFSNPIYVESVTASLSRIRSELNLIDNEIVTAMIDVYDNYTIDEWKETYIKPFEKKINSLWDAKNTILSKESWPRRPLHDET
;
A
#
# COMPACT_ATOMS: atom_id res chain seq x y z
N MET A 1 -20.12 -42.85 -21.90
CA MET A 1 -20.53 -41.42 -21.95
C MET A 1 -19.78 -40.68 -20.86
N ALA A 2 -18.63 -40.10 -21.21
CA ALA A 2 -17.91 -39.19 -20.32
C ALA A 2 -18.70 -37.88 -20.26
N LYS A 3 -18.97 -37.38 -19.05
CA LYS A 3 -19.58 -36.07 -18.86
C LYS A 3 -18.47 -35.03 -18.94
N ASP A 4 -18.57 -34.14 -19.93
CA ASP A 4 -17.75 -32.95 -20.06
C ASP A 4 -17.93 -32.06 -18.81
N VAL A 5 -16.84 -31.82 -18.09
CA VAL A 5 -16.79 -30.82 -17.02
C VAL A 5 -16.49 -29.48 -17.69
N SER A 6 -17.55 -28.72 -17.98
CA SER A 6 -17.42 -27.33 -18.45
C SER A 6 -17.00 -26.45 -17.28
N TYR A 7 -15.70 -26.16 -17.20
CA TYR A 7 -15.16 -25.29 -16.16
C TYR A 7 -15.34 -23.81 -16.52
N ASN A 8 -16.41 -23.19 -16.00
CA ASN A 8 -16.62 -21.74 -16.05
C ASN A 8 -15.77 -21.04 -14.97
N ASP A 9 -14.45 -21.29 -14.94
CA ASP A 9 -13.58 -20.57 -14.03
C ASP A 9 -13.41 -19.12 -14.49
N SER A 10 -13.56 -18.19 -13.56
CA SER A 10 -13.25 -16.78 -13.82
C SER A 10 -11.73 -16.62 -13.92
N PRO A 11 -11.21 -15.84 -14.88
CA PRO A 11 -9.78 -15.53 -14.95
C PRO A 11 -9.29 -14.70 -13.76
N LEU A 12 -10.20 -14.20 -12.92
CA LEU A 12 -9.90 -13.33 -11.79
C LEU A 12 -9.84 -14.08 -10.44
N SER A 13 -10.35 -15.31 -10.39
CA SER A 13 -10.35 -16.13 -9.17
C SER A 13 -9.55 -17.42 -9.37
N PRO A 14 -9.01 -18.03 -8.30
CA PRO A 14 -8.48 -19.39 -8.40
C PRO A 14 -9.55 -20.37 -8.92
N PRO A 15 -9.16 -21.46 -9.59
CA PRO A 15 -10.07 -22.52 -9.97
C PRO A 15 -10.91 -23.02 -8.79
N THR A 16 -12.17 -23.35 -9.05
CA THR A 16 -13.13 -23.65 -7.98
C THR A 16 -12.73 -24.90 -7.17
N GLU A 17 -12.14 -25.95 -7.77
CA GLU A 17 -11.57 -27.07 -6.98
C GLU A 17 -10.48 -26.62 -6.02
N VAL A 18 -9.58 -25.74 -6.48
CA VAL A 18 -8.43 -25.31 -5.69
C VAL A 18 -8.91 -24.55 -4.47
N ALA A 19 -9.85 -23.62 -4.66
CA ALA A 19 -10.48 -22.89 -3.55
C ALA A 19 -11.15 -23.83 -2.54
N LYS A 20 -11.81 -24.90 -3.02
CA LYS A 20 -12.44 -25.89 -2.15
C LYS A 20 -11.43 -26.70 -1.34
N ILE A 21 -10.32 -27.11 -1.97
CA ILE A 21 -9.22 -27.84 -1.29
C ILE A 21 -8.58 -26.96 -0.22
N LEU A 22 -8.34 -25.69 -0.54
CA LEU A 22 -7.78 -24.71 0.38
C LEU A 22 -8.80 -24.17 1.41
N GLN A 23 -10.05 -24.65 1.35
CA GLN A 23 -11.15 -24.26 2.22
C GLN A 23 -11.30 -22.73 2.31
N CYS A 24 -11.31 -22.10 1.14
CA CYS A 24 -11.47 -20.65 1.03
C CYS A 24 -12.93 -20.27 0.79
N GLU A 25 -13.42 -19.24 1.50
CA GLU A 25 -14.73 -18.64 1.27
C GLU A 25 -14.75 -17.93 -0.10
N GLN A 26 -15.51 -18.45 -1.05
CA GLN A 26 -15.72 -17.85 -2.37
C GLN A 26 -16.93 -16.90 -2.35
N PRO A 27 -16.96 -15.83 -3.18
CA PRO A 27 -15.96 -15.45 -4.19
C PRO A 27 -14.90 -14.46 -3.66
N TYR A 28 -13.64 -14.69 -4.04
CA TYR A 28 -12.56 -13.70 -3.90
C TYR A 28 -11.72 -13.68 -5.18
N ALA A 29 -11.09 -12.55 -5.46
CA ALA A 29 -10.14 -12.43 -6.56
C ALA A 29 -8.74 -12.23 -6.01
N LEU A 30 -7.75 -12.75 -6.73
CA LEU A 30 -6.34 -12.47 -6.44
C LEU A 30 -5.96 -11.05 -6.92
N ILE A 31 -6.83 -10.40 -7.70
CA ILE A 31 -6.57 -9.13 -8.37
C ILE A 31 -7.74 -8.17 -8.15
N GLY A 32 -7.45 -7.03 -7.52
CA GLY A 32 -8.37 -5.90 -7.37
C GLY A 32 -9.19 -5.92 -6.08
N SER A 33 -9.47 -4.73 -5.55
CA SER A 33 -10.28 -4.49 -4.35
C SER A 33 -11.79 -4.76 -4.56
N ALA A 34 -12.21 -5.08 -5.78
CA ALA A 34 -13.60 -5.34 -6.13
C ALA A 34 -14.14 -6.66 -5.59
N PHE A 35 -13.25 -7.57 -5.18
CA PHE A 35 -13.60 -8.85 -4.59
C PHE A 35 -12.94 -8.91 -3.20
N GLY A 36 -13.68 -9.36 -2.19
CA GLY A 36 -13.26 -9.32 -0.78
C GLY A 36 -11.99 -10.15 -0.48
N SER A 37 -11.59 -10.19 0.79
CA SER A 37 -10.41 -10.95 1.19
C SER A 37 -10.63 -12.47 1.10
N PRO A 38 -9.62 -13.24 0.65
CA PRO A 38 -9.68 -14.70 0.71
C PRO A 38 -9.61 -15.17 2.15
N LYS A 39 -10.75 -15.54 2.73
CA LYS A 39 -10.77 -16.23 4.01
C LYS A 39 -10.54 -17.71 3.77
N CYS A 40 -9.32 -18.18 4.01
CA CYS A 40 -8.91 -19.57 3.79
C CYS A 40 -8.48 -20.24 5.09
N SER A 41 -8.74 -21.54 5.23
CA SER A 41 -8.47 -22.29 6.47
C SER A 41 -7.11 -23.02 6.47
N PHE A 42 -6.31 -22.91 5.41
CA PHE A 42 -4.97 -23.53 5.36
C PHE A 42 -3.93 -22.71 6.16
N PRO A 43 -2.81 -23.33 6.60
CA PRO A 43 -1.73 -22.61 7.28
C PRO A 43 -1.15 -21.49 6.39
N GLY A 44 -1.33 -20.25 6.81
CA GLY A 44 -0.97 -19.06 6.02
C GLY A 44 -2.13 -18.40 5.27
N GLY A 45 -3.38 -18.85 5.46
CA GLY A 45 -4.56 -18.16 4.93
C GLY A 45 -4.65 -16.69 5.38
N SER A 46 -4.44 -16.42 6.67
CA SER A 46 -4.39 -15.05 7.20
C SER A 46 -3.21 -14.25 6.66
N ILE A 47 -2.07 -14.91 6.41
CA ILE A 47 -0.90 -14.26 5.79
C ILE A 47 -1.27 -13.81 4.36
N LEU A 48 -1.93 -14.68 3.58
CA LEU A 48 -2.40 -14.34 2.24
C LEU A 48 -3.35 -13.14 2.26
N GLU A 49 -4.31 -13.10 3.18
CA GLU A 49 -5.24 -11.99 3.36
C GLU A 49 -4.49 -10.66 3.58
N TYR A 50 -3.55 -10.61 4.53
CA TYR A 50 -2.80 -9.39 4.82
C TYR A 50 -1.78 -9.00 3.75
N VAL A 51 -1.20 -9.97 3.02
CA VAL A 51 -0.34 -9.70 1.86
C VAL A 51 -1.15 -9.03 0.74
N LEU A 52 -2.36 -9.51 0.46
CA LEU A 52 -3.22 -8.89 -0.54
C LEU A 52 -3.68 -7.50 -0.10
N HIS A 53 -3.99 -7.33 1.19
CA HIS A 53 -4.32 -6.01 1.74
C HIS A 53 -3.13 -5.03 1.61
N LEU A 54 -1.90 -5.47 1.91
CA LEU A 54 -0.69 -4.67 1.69
C LEU A 54 -0.55 -4.27 0.22
N GLN A 55 -0.81 -5.18 -0.71
CA GLN A 55 -0.73 -4.90 -2.14
C GLN A 55 -1.77 -3.88 -2.59
N GLN A 56 -3.01 -3.96 -2.08
CA GLN A 56 -4.05 -2.97 -2.34
C GLN A 56 -3.67 -1.59 -1.79
N LEU A 57 -3.12 -1.53 -0.57
CA LEU A 57 -2.65 -0.29 0.03
C LEU A 57 -1.50 0.33 -0.77
N LYS A 58 -0.57 -0.49 -1.28
CA LYS A 58 0.50 -0.04 -2.19
C LYS A 58 -0.08 0.54 -3.47
N GLN A 59 -1.05 -0.11 -4.10
CA GLN A 59 -1.70 0.39 -5.32
C GLN A 59 -2.42 1.72 -5.10
N GLU A 60 -3.09 1.87 -3.95
CA GLU A 60 -3.71 3.13 -3.60
C GLU A 60 -2.67 4.24 -3.42
N PHE A 61 -1.57 3.95 -2.73
CA PHE A 61 -0.49 4.92 -2.55
C PHE A 61 0.16 5.32 -3.89
N GLU A 62 0.41 4.37 -4.78
CA GLU A 62 0.94 4.67 -6.12
C GLU A 62 -0.06 5.53 -6.93
N THR A 63 -1.38 5.34 -6.76
CA THR A 63 -2.39 6.21 -7.37
C THR A 63 -2.28 7.66 -6.90
N ILE A 64 -1.92 7.88 -5.62
CA ILE A 64 -1.64 9.23 -5.09
C ILE A 64 -0.39 9.81 -5.77
N LEU A 65 0.68 9.03 -5.86
CA LEU A 65 1.93 9.49 -6.51
C LEU A 65 1.74 9.78 -8.00
N ASP A 66 0.82 9.09 -8.66
CA ASP A 66 0.48 9.27 -10.05
C ASP A 66 -0.44 10.48 -10.32
N ASP A 67 -1.05 11.08 -9.28
CA ASP A 67 -1.82 12.30 -9.44
C ASP A 67 -0.92 13.43 -9.98
N SER A 68 -1.33 14.01 -11.10
CA SER A 68 -0.72 15.19 -11.72
C SER A 68 -0.45 16.32 -10.73
N LYS A 69 -1.31 16.51 -9.72
CA LYS A 69 -1.16 17.52 -8.68
C LYS A 69 -0.02 17.17 -7.73
N VAL A 70 0.16 15.91 -7.37
CA VAL A 70 1.32 15.47 -6.57
C VAL A 70 2.59 15.69 -7.36
N ARG A 71 2.64 15.25 -8.62
CA ARG A 71 3.81 15.46 -9.50
C ARG A 71 4.10 16.95 -9.74
N GLY A 72 3.08 17.80 -9.76
CA GLY A 72 3.23 19.25 -9.95
C GLY A 72 3.66 20.00 -8.70
N TRP A 73 3.01 19.74 -7.56
CA TRP A 73 3.14 20.52 -6.33
C TRP A 73 4.09 19.89 -5.30
N LEU A 74 4.42 18.61 -5.43
CA LEU A 74 5.31 17.85 -4.55
C LEU A 74 6.45 17.17 -5.34
N ASN A 75 6.93 17.80 -6.41
CA ASN A 75 8.18 17.36 -7.05
C ASN A 75 9.41 17.70 -6.19
N GLU A 76 10.55 17.11 -6.55
CA GLU A 76 11.82 17.26 -5.83
C GLU A 76 12.20 18.74 -5.62
N TYR A 77 12.10 19.58 -6.65
CA TYR A 77 12.42 21.02 -6.54
C TYR A 77 11.52 21.74 -5.52
N ASN A 78 10.22 21.49 -5.58
CA ASN A 78 9.24 22.09 -4.67
C ASN A 78 9.42 21.59 -3.23
N ILE A 79 9.80 20.33 -3.05
CA ILE A 79 10.10 19.77 -1.72
C ILE A 79 11.38 20.40 -1.16
N GLU A 80 12.46 20.44 -1.95
CA GLU A 80 13.77 20.94 -1.54
C GLU A 80 13.71 22.41 -1.09
N HIS A 81 12.98 23.24 -1.83
CA HIS A 81 12.81 24.66 -1.48
C HIS A 81 11.60 24.93 -0.59
N ALA A 82 10.82 23.89 -0.26
CA ALA A 82 9.51 23.98 0.38
C ALA A 82 8.55 24.94 -0.35
N PHE A 83 8.63 25.02 -1.68
CA PHE A 83 7.88 25.92 -2.55
C PHE A 83 6.67 25.21 -3.13
N SER A 84 5.50 25.43 -2.55
CA SER A 84 4.27 24.85 -3.07
C SER A 84 3.04 25.65 -2.68
N ASN A 85 1.87 25.20 -3.11
CA ASN A 85 0.59 25.75 -2.69
C ASN A 85 0.02 24.87 -1.57
N PRO A 86 -0.15 25.39 -0.34
CA PRO A 86 -0.65 24.64 0.80
C PRO A 86 -1.99 23.94 0.56
N ILE A 87 -2.92 24.59 -0.15
CA ILE A 87 -4.26 24.03 -0.42
C ILE A 87 -4.14 22.76 -1.27
N TYR A 88 -3.29 22.78 -2.30
CA TYR A 88 -3.09 21.59 -3.13
C TYR A 88 -2.39 20.49 -2.36
N VAL A 89 -1.37 20.82 -1.57
CA VAL A 89 -0.64 19.86 -0.73
C VAL A 89 -1.56 19.18 0.28
N GLU A 90 -2.43 19.93 0.97
CA GLU A 90 -3.43 19.37 1.87
C GLU A 90 -4.40 18.44 1.13
N SER A 91 -4.91 18.88 -0.03
CA SER A 91 -5.90 18.11 -0.78
C SER A 91 -5.37 16.77 -1.28
N VAL A 92 -4.13 16.74 -1.80
CA VAL A 92 -3.54 15.52 -2.40
C VAL A 92 -2.98 14.57 -1.34
N THR A 93 -2.69 15.06 -0.14
CA THR A 93 -2.17 14.26 0.98
C THR A 93 -3.24 13.95 2.04
N ALA A 94 -4.53 14.16 1.73
CA ALA A 94 -5.62 13.99 2.66
C ALA A 94 -5.76 12.53 3.14
N SER A 95 -5.57 11.56 2.26
CA SER A 95 -5.63 10.12 2.57
C SER A 95 -4.36 9.56 3.21
N LEU A 96 -3.27 10.35 3.25
CA LEU A 96 -1.95 9.86 3.67
C LEU A 96 -1.92 9.40 5.14
N SER A 97 -2.68 10.07 6.03
CA SER A 97 -2.80 9.67 7.44
C SER A 97 -3.50 8.32 7.60
N ARG A 98 -4.53 8.06 6.78
CA ARG A 98 -5.24 6.78 6.74
C ARG A 98 -4.31 5.67 6.25
N ILE A 99 -3.58 5.90 5.16
CA ILE A 99 -2.61 4.93 4.61
C ILE A 99 -1.54 4.56 5.64
N ARG A 100 -1.02 5.54 6.40
CA ARG A 100 -0.07 5.27 7.49
C ARG A 100 -0.65 4.38 8.57
N SER A 101 -1.87 4.70 9.00
CA SER A 101 -2.56 3.95 10.04
C SER A 101 -2.86 2.52 9.59
N GLU A 102 -3.28 2.35 8.35
CA GLU A 102 -3.53 1.03 7.75
C GLU A 102 -2.26 0.21 7.58
N LEU A 103 -1.14 0.81 7.17
CA LEU A 103 0.14 0.09 7.10
C LEU A 103 0.56 -0.43 8.49
N ASN A 104 0.40 0.36 9.54
CA ASN A 104 0.71 -0.07 10.91
C ASN A 104 -0.20 -1.22 11.37
N LEU A 105 -1.48 -1.19 11.01
CA LEU A 105 -2.39 -2.30 11.28
C LEU A 105 -1.95 -3.56 10.54
N ILE A 106 -1.68 -3.46 9.23
CA ILE A 106 -1.21 -4.58 8.41
C ILE A 106 0.09 -5.17 8.97
N ASP A 107 1.06 -4.34 9.38
CA ASP A 107 2.33 -4.82 9.96
C ASP A 107 2.12 -5.64 11.24
N ASN A 108 1.26 -5.18 12.15
CA ASN A 108 0.98 -5.92 13.38
C ASN A 108 0.25 -7.23 13.12
N GLU A 109 -0.75 -7.18 12.24
CA GLU A 109 -1.60 -8.33 11.93
C GLU A 109 -0.86 -9.41 11.14
N ILE A 110 -0.04 -9.03 10.16
CA ILE A 110 0.73 -9.99 9.38
C ILE A 110 1.81 -10.65 10.22
N VAL A 111 2.48 -9.91 11.12
CA VAL A 111 3.43 -10.50 12.08
C VAL A 111 2.72 -11.53 12.95
N THR A 112 1.55 -11.19 13.49
CA THR A 112 0.75 -12.11 14.30
C THR A 112 0.40 -13.39 13.50
N ALA A 113 0.00 -13.25 12.24
CA ALA A 113 -0.30 -14.38 11.36
C ALA A 113 0.93 -15.21 10.98
N MET A 114 2.12 -14.61 10.92
CA MET A 114 3.36 -15.29 10.53
C MET A 114 4.01 -16.07 11.66
N ILE A 115 3.80 -15.71 12.94
CA ILE A 115 4.41 -16.38 14.11
C ILE A 115 4.09 -17.89 14.14
N ASP A 116 2.92 -18.30 13.66
CA ASP A 116 2.50 -19.70 13.66
C ASP A 116 3.10 -20.54 12.50
N VAL A 117 3.72 -19.87 11.50
CA VAL A 117 4.17 -20.51 10.24
C VAL A 117 5.67 -20.38 10.04
N TYR A 118 6.26 -19.26 10.47
CA TYR A 118 7.64 -18.89 10.23
C TYR A 118 8.37 -18.57 11.54
N ASP A 119 9.69 -18.69 11.52
CA ASP A 119 10.54 -18.23 12.62
C ASP A 119 10.72 -16.70 12.59
N ASN A 120 11.18 -16.15 13.71
CA ASN A 120 11.35 -14.70 13.86
C ASN A 120 12.33 -14.09 12.86
N TYR A 121 13.37 -14.82 12.42
CA TYR A 121 14.34 -14.28 11.45
C TYR A 121 13.67 -14.09 10.09
N THR A 122 12.88 -15.07 9.65
CA THR A 122 12.09 -14.97 8.41
C THR A 122 11.08 -13.83 8.48
N ILE A 123 10.44 -13.62 9.63
CA ILE A 123 9.50 -12.51 9.84
C ILE A 123 10.22 -11.16 9.73
N ASP A 124 11.36 -11.01 10.39
CA ASP A 124 12.16 -9.78 10.34
C ASP A 124 12.65 -9.48 8.93
N GLU A 125 13.17 -10.49 8.21
CA GLU A 125 13.59 -10.35 6.80
C GLU A 125 12.42 -9.92 5.91
N TRP A 126 11.24 -10.49 6.11
CA TRP A 126 10.05 -10.14 5.34
C TRP A 126 9.64 -8.68 5.58
N LYS A 127 9.67 -8.22 6.83
CA LYS A 127 9.38 -6.81 7.18
C LYS A 127 10.37 -5.85 6.53
N GLU A 128 11.66 -6.14 6.64
CA GLU A 128 12.72 -5.34 6.02
C GLU A 128 12.60 -5.29 4.49
N THR A 129 12.11 -6.38 3.88
CA THR A 129 11.95 -6.48 2.43
C THR A 129 10.69 -5.75 1.92
N TYR A 130 9.56 -5.87 2.61
CA TYR A 130 8.26 -5.48 2.06
C TYR A 130 7.53 -4.35 2.78
N ILE A 131 7.71 -4.21 4.09
CA ILE A 131 7.04 -3.19 4.92
C ILE A 131 7.91 -1.94 5.02
N LYS A 132 9.18 -2.08 5.43
CA LYS A 132 10.07 -0.95 5.69
C LYS A 132 10.31 -0.04 4.49
N PRO A 133 10.51 -0.55 3.26
CA PRO A 133 10.67 0.33 2.10
C PRO A 133 9.40 1.13 1.80
N PHE A 134 8.23 0.53 2.04
CA PHE A 134 6.95 1.19 1.82
C PHE A 134 6.65 2.24 2.90
N GLU A 135 6.88 1.89 4.17
CA GLU A 135 6.83 2.81 5.30
C GLU A 135 7.71 4.04 5.06
N LYS A 136 8.95 3.83 4.59
CA LYS A 136 9.87 4.92 4.25
C LYS A 136 9.32 5.85 3.18
N LYS A 137 8.75 5.32 2.09
CA LYS A 137 8.12 6.13 1.04
C LYS A 137 6.98 7.00 1.57
N ILE A 138 6.11 6.41 2.38
CA ILE A 138 4.98 7.11 2.99
C ILE A 138 5.47 8.22 3.93
N ASN A 139 6.46 7.91 4.77
CA ASN A 139 7.05 8.88 5.70
C ASN A 139 7.75 10.03 4.96
N SER A 140 8.50 9.74 3.89
CA SER A 140 9.09 10.80 3.05
C SER A 140 8.06 11.79 2.51
N LEU A 141 6.92 11.30 1.99
CA LEU A 141 5.86 12.17 1.51
C LEU A 141 5.18 12.95 2.65
N TRP A 142 5.02 12.31 3.81
CA TRP A 142 4.47 12.95 5.00
C TRP A 142 5.36 14.07 5.54
N ASP A 143 6.67 13.86 5.57
CA ASP A 143 7.62 14.85 6.04
C ASP A 143 7.73 16.01 5.05
N ALA A 144 7.70 15.74 3.74
CA ALA A 144 7.61 16.76 2.71
C ALA A 144 6.35 17.64 2.86
N LYS A 145 5.19 17.00 3.09
CA LYS A 145 3.94 17.70 3.40
C LYS A 145 4.11 18.64 4.58
N ASN A 146 4.60 18.16 5.73
CA ASN A 146 4.72 18.99 6.94
C ASN A 146 5.71 20.13 6.75
N THR A 147 6.83 19.87 6.07
CA THR A 147 7.84 20.88 5.77
C THR A 147 7.23 22.02 4.96
N ILE A 148 6.49 21.71 3.89
CA ILE A 148 5.83 22.71 3.05
C ILE A 148 4.73 23.45 3.79
N LEU A 149 3.88 22.75 4.55
CA LEU A 149 2.77 23.38 5.27
C LEU A 149 3.23 24.23 6.46
N SER A 150 4.44 24.00 6.98
CA SER A 150 5.04 24.83 8.04
C SER A 150 5.61 26.16 7.54
N LYS A 151 5.76 26.34 6.22
CA LYS A 151 6.34 27.52 5.60
C LYS A 151 5.29 28.61 5.42
N GLU A 152 5.45 29.72 6.14
CA GLU A 152 4.58 30.90 6.02
C GLU A 152 5.05 31.91 4.97
N SER A 153 6.35 31.90 4.64
CA SER A 153 6.94 32.85 3.70
C SER A 153 8.05 32.23 2.84
N TRP A 154 8.14 32.73 1.61
CA TRP A 154 9.11 32.29 0.61
C TRP A 154 9.98 33.47 0.18
N PRO A 155 11.31 33.27 0.07
CA PRO A 155 12.21 34.32 -0.39
C PRO A 155 11.87 34.75 -1.83
N ARG A 156 12.15 36.01 -2.16
CA ARG A 156 12.05 36.46 -3.55
C ARG A 156 13.09 35.73 -4.39
N ARG A 157 12.71 35.39 -5.62
CA ARG A 157 13.66 34.90 -6.62
C ARG A 157 14.59 36.05 -7.09
N PRO A 158 15.85 35.77 -7.46
CA PRO A 158 16.48 34.44 -7.52
C PRO A 158 16.84 33.91 -6.14
N LEU A 159 16.79 32.58 -5.98
CA LEU A 159 17.30 31.92 -4.77
C LEU A 159 18.82 31.98 -4.84
N HIS A 160 19.41 33.07 -4.38
CA HIS A 160 20.86 33.18 -4.27
C HIS A 160 21.29 32.56 -2.94
N ASP A 161 22.31 31.72 -2.99
CA ASP A 161 23.02 31.28 -1.80
C ASP A 161 23.73 32.51 -1.22
N GLU A 162 23.25 33.01 -0.09
CA GLU A 162 24.08 33.90 0.72
C GLU A 162 25.23 33.03 1.27
N THR A 163 26.39 33.18 0.62
CA THR A 163 27.69 32.59 0.97
C THR A 163 28.05 32.72 2.44
#